data_AF-A0A967HMM8-F1
#
_entry.id   AF-A0A967HMM8-F1
#
_cell.length_a   1.000
_cell.length_b   1.000
_cell.length_c   1.000
_cell.angle_alpha   90.00
_cell.angle_beta   90.00
_cell.angle_gamma   90.00
#
_symmetry.space_group_name_H-M   'P 1'
#
loop_
_entity.id
_entity.type
_entity.pdbx_description
1 polymer ?
#
loop_
_entity_poly.entity_id
_entity_poly.type
_entity_poly.pdbx_seq_one_letter_code
_entity_poly.pdbx_strand_id
1 'polypeptide(L)' 'LVEGGTIVIAAGGGGSPVYIDPELGIEGLDAVIDKDRAAQVLAGDIDATEFVILTDVDGVYRGFGTDEQERVETLT' A
#
# COMPACT_ATOMS: atom_id res chain seq x y z
N LEU A 1 5.05 -0.08 -18.61
CA LEU A 1 3.71 0.55 -18.64
C LEU A 1 3.76 1.97 -18.08
N VAL A 2 4.16 2.13 -16.81
CA VAL A 2 4.31 3.45 -16.16
C VAL A 2 5.26 4.36 -16.94
N GLU A 3 6.48 3.89 -17.26
CA GLU A 3 7.45 4.64 -18.09
C GLU A 3 6.90 5.01 -19.48
N GLY A 4 5.92 4.25 -19.98
CA GLY A 4 5.24 4.52 -21.25
C GLY A 4 4.09 5.52 -21.15
N GLY A 5 3.90 6.16 -19.99
CA GLY A 5 2.84 7.16 -19.75
C GLY A 5 1.44 6.57 -19.57
N THR A 6 1.33 5.26 -19.34
CA THR A 6 0.04 4.61 -19.10
C THR A 6 -0.40 4.77 -17.64
N ILE A 7 -1.67 5.10 -17.41
CA ILE A 7 -2.28 5.02 -16.08
C ILE A 7 -2.52 3.54 -15.77
N VAL A 8 -1.84 3.02 -14.74
CA VAL A 8 -1.87 1.59 -14.38
C VAL A 8 -2.69 1.38 -13.11
N ILE A 9 -3.55 0.36 -13.13
CA ILE A 9 -4.19 -0.20 -11.94
C ILE A 9 -3.49 -1.52 -11.62
N ALA A 10 -2.86 -1.62 -10.45
CA ALA A 10 -2.09 -2.78 -10.02
C ALA A 10 -2.31 -3.07 -8.53
N ALA A 11 -1.82 -4.22 -8.06
CA ALA A 11 -1.88 -4.65 -6.66
C ALA A 11 -3.29 -4.57 -6.03
N GLY A 12 -4.34 -4.84 -6.82
CA GLY A 12 -5.72 -4.82 -6.33
C GLY A 12 -5.90 -5.74 -5.12
N GLY A 13 -6.46 -5.21 -4.03
CA GLY A 13 -6.64 -5.95 -2.78
C GLY A 13 -5.34 -6.32 -2.04
N GLY A 14 -4.20 -5.76 -2.43
CA GLY A 14 -2.86 -6.13 -1.93
C GLY A 14 -2.10 -7.09 -2.86
N GLY A 15 -2.73 -7.59 -3.92
CA GLY A 15 -2.16 -8.60 -4.82
C GLY A 15 -2.41 -10.03 -4.35
N SER A 16 -2.21 -11.00 -5.26
CA SER A 16 -2.34 -12.42 -4.93
C SER A 16 -1.12 -12.89 -4.13
N PRO A 17 -1.31 -13.44 -2.91
CA PRO A 17 -0.20 -13.98 -2.14
C PRO A 17 0.38 -15.21 -2.85
N VAL A 18 1.68 -15.16 -3.09
CA VAL A 18 2.44 -16.26 -3.70
C VAL A 18 3.76 -16.46 -2.97
N TYR A 19 4.31 -17.67 -3.08
CA TYR A 19 5.67 -17.99 -2.63
C TYR A 19 6.40 -18.82 -3.70
N ILE A 20 7.72 -18.93 -3.55
CA ILE A 20 8.54 -19.77 -4.44
C ILE A 20 8.69 -21.15 -3.81
N ASP A 21 8.03 -22.14 -4.41
CA ASP A 21 8.21 -23.56 -4.14
C ASP A 21 9.42 -24.10 -4.92
N PRO A 22 10.29 -24.91 -4.31
CA PRO A 22 11.50 -25.42 -4.96
C PRO A 22 11.23 -26.40 -6.11
N GLU A 23 10.08 -27.06 -6.16
CA GLU A 23 9.73 -28.05 -7.19
C GLU A 23 8.69 -27.50 -8.18
N LEU A 24 7.69 -26.79 -7.68
CA LEU A 24 6.53 -26.35 -8.46
C LEU A 24 6.66 -24.93 -9.02
N GLY A 25 7.57 -24.11 -8.49
CA GLY A 25 7.76 -22.72 -8.90
C GLY A 25 6.87 -21.76 -8.12
N ILE A 26 6.17 -20.84 -8.79
CA ILE A 26 5.32 -19.85 -8.10
C ILE A 26 4.00 -20.50 -7.70
N GLU A 27 3.78 -20.63 -6.39
CA GLU A 27 2.58 -21.23 -5.83
C GLU A 27 1.76 -20.21 -5.04
N GLY A 28 0.44 -20.39 -5.07
CA GLY A 28 -0.51 -19.56 -4.32
C GLY A 28 -0.52 -19.89 -2.84
N LEU A 29 -0.79 -18.89 -2.02
CA LEU A 29 -0.98 -19.05 -0.58
C LEU A 29 -2.31 -18.43 -0.15
N ASP A 30 -3.09 -19.16 0.64
CA ASP A 30 -4.31 -18.65 1.27
C ASP A 30 -3.94 -17.67 2.40
N ALA A 31 -3.71 -16.41 2.00
CA ALA A 31 -3.36 -15.31 2.88
C ALA A 31 -3.98 -14.00 2.37
N VAL A 32 -3.80 -12.92 3.12
CA VAL A 32 -4.19 -11.57 2.71
C VAL A 32 -2.98 -10.66 2.85
N ILE A 33 -2.71 -9.89 1.80
CA ILE A 33 -1.67 -8.87 1.83
C ILE A 33 -2.35 -7.53 2.15
N ASP A 34 -1.78 -6.80 3.11
CA ASP A 34 -2.23 -5.44 3.42
C ASP A 34 -2.01 -4.51 2.20
N LYS A 35 -3.08 -3.86 1.75
CA LYS A 35 -3.07 -3.03 0.53
C LYS A 35 -2.10 -1.85 0.62
N ASP A 36 -1.95 -1.25 1.81
CA ASP A 36 -1.15 -0.04 1.98
C ASP A 36 0.33 -0.40 1.99
N ARG A 37 0.70 -1.54 2.61
CA ARG A 37 2.04 -2.12 2.50
C ARG A 37 2.38 -2.55 1.08
N ALA A 38 1.48 -3.24 0.39
CA ALA A 38 1.72 -3.64 -1.00
C ALA A 38 1.93 -2.43 -1.91
N ALA A 39 1.11 -1.39 -1.74
CA ALA A 39 1.23 -0.15 -2.49
C ALA A 39 2.52 0.61 -2.14
N GLN A 40 2.97 0.57 -0.87
CA GLN A 40 4.25 1.16 -0.46
C GLN A 40 5.46 0.45 -1.10
N VAL A 41 5.42 -0.89 -1.20
CA VAL A 41 6.45 -1.65 -1.94
C VAL A 41 6.43 -1.28 -3.42
N LEU A 42 5.25 -1.28 -4.05
CA LEU A 42 5.11 -0.90 -5.46
C LEU A 42 5.60 0.53 -5.73
N ALA A 43 5.31 1.48 -4.85
CA ALA A 43 5.77 2.86 -4.96
C ALA A 43 7.30 2.94 -4.94
N GLY A 44 7.97 2.13 -4.10
CA GLY A 44 9.43 2.00 -4.10
C GLY A 44 9.96 1.37 -5.39
N ASP A 45 9.33 0.30 -5.88
CA ASP A 45 9.76 -0.43 -7.09
C ASP A 45 9.68 0.41 -8.37
N ILE A 46 8.82 1.44 -8.40
CA ILE A 46 8.65 2.34 -9.55
C ILE A 46 9.28 3.72 -9.34
N ASP A 47 10.06 3.90 -8.26
CA ASP A 47 10.68 5.18 -7.88
C ASP A 47 9.66 6.34 -7.81
N ALA A 48 8.49 6.08 -7.21
CA ALA A 48 7.46 7.11 -7.04
C ALA A 48 7.96 8.26 -6.15
N THR A 49 7.71 9.49 -6.57
CA THR A 49 8.06 10.70 -5.81
C THR A 49 7.14 10.94 -4.62
N GLU A 50 5.90 10.46 -4.68
CA GLU A 50 4.90 10.58 -3.63
C GLU A 50 4.12 9.27 -3.45
N PHE A 51 3.77 8.97 -2.19
CA PHE A 51 2.89 7.87 -1.83
C PHE A 51 1.67 8.41 -1.07
N VAL A 52 0.47 8.18 -1.63
CA VAL A 52 -0.78 8.75 -1.11
C VAL A 52 -1.74 7.62 -0.75
N ILE A 53 -2.20 7.60 0.51
CA ILE A 53 -3.26 6.71 0.98
C ILE A 53 -4.56 7.52 1.07
N LEU A 54 -5.57 7.09 0.33
CA LEU A 54 -6.92 7.65 0.43
C LEU A 54 -7.75 6.84 1.42
N THR A 55 -8.31 7.52 2.42
CA THR A 55 -9.13 6.92 3.48
C THR A 55 -10.37 7.78 3.76
N ASP A 56 -11.24 7.31 4.64
CA ASP A 56 -12.51 7.95 5.04
C ASP A 56 -12.37 9.08 6.08
N VAL A 57 -11.17 9.29 6.60
CA VAL A 57 -10.80 10.44 7.44
C VAL A 57 -9.87 11.38 6.68
N ASP A 58 -9.85 12.65 7.08
CA ASP A 58 -9.09 13.71 6.42
C ASP A 58 -7.61 13.77 6.84
N GLY A 59 -7.17 12.92 7.77
CA GLY A 59 -5.78 12.85 8.18
C GLY A 59 -5.52 11.94 9.37
N VAL A 60 -4.27 11.97 9.83
CA VAL A 60 -3.84 11.26 11.04
C VAL A 60 -4.02 12.16 12.25
N TYR A 61 -4.44 11.60 13.38
CA TYR A 61 -4.65 12.33 14.63
C TYR A 61 -3.89 11.65 15.79
N ARG A 62 -3.33 12.46 16.68
CA ARG A 62 -2.97 12.00 18.04
C ARG A 62 -4.25 11.96 18.88
N GLY A 63 -4.40 10.95 19.74
CA GLY A 63 -5.60 10.81 20.57
C GLY A 63 -6.90 10.62 19.76
N PHE A 64 -6.83 9.96 18.59
CA PHE A 64 -8.00 9.81 17.70
C PHE A 64 -9.24 9.29 18.44
N GLY A 65 -10.37 9.99 18.28
CA GLY A 65 -11.64 9.63 18.89
C GLY A 65 -11.82 10.07 20.36
N THR A 66 -10.92 10.87 20.91
CA THR A 66 -11.05 11.45 22.27
C THR A 66 -11.25 12.97 22.23
N ASP A 67 -11.60 13.56 23.39
CA ASP A 67 -11.68 15.02 23.55
C ASP A 67 -10.31 15.72 23.40
N GLU A 68 -9.22 14.96 23.48
CA GLU A 68 -7.84 15.44 23.33
C GLU A 68 -7.29 15.23 21.90
N GLN A 69 -8.14 14.88 20.93
CA GLN A 69 -7.66 14.60 19.57
C GLN A 69 -7.03 15.84 18.91
N GLU A 70 -5.89 15.64 18.25
CA GLU A 70 -5.15 16.70 17.56
C GLU A 70 -4.67 16.19 16.19
N ARG A 71 -4.97 16.94 15.12
CA ARG A 71 -4.57 16.58 13.75
C ARG A 71 -3.06 16.72 13.58
N VAL A 72 -2.45 15.71 12.98
CA VAL A 72 -1.03 15.72 12.60
C VAL A 72 -0.91 16.30 11.20
N GLU A 73 -0.63 17.59 11.11
CA GLU A 73 -0.46 18.29 9.82
C GLU A 73 0.84 17.90 9.10
N THR A 74 1.92 17.65 9.86
CA THR A 74 3.22 17.23 9.32
C THR A 74 3.97 16.40 10.37
N LEU A 75 4.65 15.36 9.92
CA LEU A 75 5.48 14.47 10.74
C LEU A 75 6.74 14.09 9.96
N THR A 76 7.86 13.93 10.66
CA THR A 76 9.16 13.49 10.13
C THR A 76 9.72 12.35 10.96
#